data_AF-X5WWQ9-F1
#
_entry.id   AF-X5WWQ9-F1
#
_cell.length_a   1.000
_cell.length_b   1.000
_cell.length_c   1.000
_cell.angle_alpha   90.00
_cell.angle_beta   90.00
_cell.angle_gamma   90.00
#
_symmetry.space_group_name_H-M   'P 1'
#
loop_
_entity.id
_entity.type
_entity.pdbx_description
1 polymer ?
#
loop_
_entity_poly.entity_id
_entity_poly.type
_entity_poly.pdbx_seq_one_letter_code
_entity_poly.pdbx_strand_id
1 'polypeptide(L)'
;MIADFERMARELEFQINAEETKGGISDVNHFAYPTFAKAARLRRDNVKNSQSDLLRQRTAAEPCLAEAEAELSKAQLLESRSGRGHDLEPGNRSAMIG
;
A
#
# COMPACT_ATOMS: atom_id res chain seq x y z
N MET A 1 -8.67 -3.93 1.08
CA MET A 1 -7.64 -4.78 1.76
C MET A 1 -7.27 -4.30 3.16
N ILE A 2 -6.61 -3.13 3.32
CA ILE A 2 -6.26 -2.62 4.68
C ILE A 2 -7.51 -2.38 5.55
N ALA A 3 -8.54 -1.75 4.99
CA ALA A 3 -9.83 -1.55 5.67
C ALA A 3 -10.56 -2.87 5.98
N ASP A 4 -10.37 -3.91 5.14
CA ASP A 4 -10.94 -5.24 5.39
C ASP A 4 -10.28 -5.91 6.59
N PHE A 5 -8.94 -5.82 6.70
CA PHE A 5 -8.24 -6.31 7.88
C PHE A 5 -8.66 -5.57 9.15
N GLU A 6 -8.89 -4.26 9.07
CA GLU A 6 -9.40 -3.49 10.19
C GLU A 6 -10.79 -3.96 10.65
N ARG A 7 -11.69 -4.21 9.70
CA ARG A 7 -13.02 -4.77 9.97
C ARG A 7 -12.91 -6.16 10.60
N MET A 8 -12.11 -7.06 10.03
CA MET A 8 -11.90 -8.41 10.57
C MET A 8 -11.32 -8.37 11.98
N ALA A 9 -10.37 -7.47 12.25
CA ALA A 9 -9.79 -7.32 13.59
C ALA A 9 -10.85 -6.89 14.61
N ARG A 10 -11.75 -5.96 14.24
CA ARG A 10 -12.89 -5.56 15.10
C ARG A 10 -13.88 -6.69 15.33
N GLU A 11 -14.21 -7.45 14.31
CA GLU A 11 -15.09 -8.61 14.44
C GLU A 11 -14.50 -9.66 15.39
N LEU A 12 -13.19 -9.92 15.29
CA LEU A 12 -12.50 -10.82 16.21
C LEU A 12 -12.46 -10.27 17.65
N GLU A 13 -12.26 -8.97 17.82
CA GLU A 13 -12.35 -8.30 19.14
C GLU A 13 -13.73 -8.50 19.78
N PHE A 14 -14.79 -8.35 19.00
CA PHE A 14 -16.17 -8.61 19.46
C PHE A 14 -16.37 -10.08 19.86
N GLN A 15 -15.88 -11.02 19.06
CA GLN A 15 -15.97 -12.46 19.36
C GLN A 15 -15.20 -12.84 20.63
N ILE A 16 -14.01 -12.27 20.83
CA ILE A 16 -13.22 -12.45 22.06
C ILE A 16 -14.03 -11.98 23.26
N ASN A 17 -14.54 -10.75 23.24
CA ASN A 17 -15.29 -10.18 24.35
C ASN A 17 -16.57 -10.99 24.65
N ALA A 18 -17.27 -11.45 23.62
CA ALA A 18 -18.45 -12.28 23.77
C ALA A 18 -18.12 -13.61 24.46
N GLU A 19 -17.01 -14.26 24.07
CA GLU A 19 -16.59 -15.54 24.66
C GLU A 19 -16.06 -15.37 26.09
N GLU A 20 -15.27 -14.32 26.37
CA GLU A 20 -14.79 -14.00 27.72
C GLU A 20 -15.96 -13.70 28.67
N THR A 21 -16.96 -12.94 28.20
CA THR A 21 -18.17 -12.63 28.98
C THR A 21 -18.98 -13.89 29.25
N LYS A 22 -19.14 -14.75 28.24
CA LYS A 22 -19.87 -16.02 28.36
C LYS A 22 -19.17 -16.99 29.33
N GLY A 23 -17.85 -17.03 29.30
CA GLY A 23 -17.03 -17.87 30.19
C GLY A 23 -16.81 -17.27 31.58
N GLY A 24 -17.09 -15.97 31.76
CA GLY A 24 -16.79 -15.23 32.99
C GLY A 24 -15.29 -15.09 33.28
N ILE A 25 -14.43 -15.30 32.28
CA ILE A 25 -12.98 -15.33 32.42
C ILE A 25 -12.37 -14.46 31.31
N SER A 26 -11.83 -13.30 31.70
CA SER A 26 -11.15 -12.36 30.79
C SER A 26 -9.63 -12.34 30.96
N ASP A 27 -9.10 -12.94 32.03
CA ASP A 27 -7.66 -13.07 32.21
C ASP A 27 -7.10 -14.13 31.27
N VAL A 28 -6.29 -13.70 30.31
CA VAL A 28 -5.65 -14.54 29.28
C VAL A 28 -4.69 -15.57 29.89
N ASN A 29 -4.14 -15.30 31.07
CA ASN A 29 -3.25 -16.22 31.78
C ASN A 29 -4.01 -17.21 32.68
N HIS A 30 -5.33 -17.06 32.80
CA HIS A 30 -6.15 -17.97 33.56
C HIS A 30 -6.09 -19.38 32.95
N PHE A 31 -5.90 -20.40 33.78
CA PHE A 31 -5.79 -21.79 33.31
C PHE A 31 -7.00 -22.23 32.47
N ALA A 32 -8.20 -21.79 32.87
CA ALA A 32 -9.45 -22.07 32.16
C ALA A 32 -9.84 -20.97 31.16
N TYR A 33 -8.91 -20.13 30.70
CA TYR A 33 -9.21 -19.12 29.68
C TYR A 33 -9.76 -19.81 28.42
N PRO A 34 -10.89 -19.33 27.85
CA PRO A 34 -11.54 -20.01 26.74
C PRO A 34 -10.60 -20.22 25.55
N THR A 35 -10.49 -21.46 25.07
CA THR A 35 -9.63 -21.80 23.92
C THR A 35 -10.03 -21.02 22.67
N PHE A 36 -11.33 -20.76 22.49
CA PHE A 36 -11.83 -19.95 21.39
C PHE A 36 -11.33 -18.50 21.48
N ALA A 37 -11.45 -17.85 22.65
CA ALA A 37 -10.95 -16.49 22.86
C ALA A 37 -9.43 -16.40 22.62
N LYS A 38 -8.68 -17.41 23.06
CA LYS A 38 -7.23 -17.50 22.81
C LYS A 38 -6.89 -17.60 21.32
N ALA A 39 -7.60 -18.46 20.58
CA ALA A 39 -7.40 -18.61 19.14
C ALA A 39 -7.81 -17.35 18.36
N ALA A 40 -8.94 -16.73 18.74
CA ALA A 40 -9.42 -15.50 18.13
C ALA A 40 -8.44 -14.34 18.34
N ARG A 41 -7.82 -14.23 19.53
CA ARG A 41 -6.73 -13.28 19.81
C ARG A 41 -5.54 -13.47 18.89
N LEU A 42 -5.03 -14.70 18.79
CA LEU A 42 -3.89 -14.99 17.91
C LEU A 42 -4.21 -14.61 16.46
N ARG A 43 -5.42 -14.93 15.99
CA ARG A 43 -5.87 -14.55 14.65
C ARG A 43 -5.95 -13.04 14.46
N ARG A 44 -6.49 -12.32 15.45
CA ARG A 44 -6.58 -10.85 15.43
C ARG A 44 -5.20 -10.23 15.34
N ASP A 45 -4.25 -10.74 16.10
CA ASP A 45 -2.88 -10.22 16.12
C ASP A 45 -2.19 -10.46 14.78
N ASN A 46 -2.37 -11.62 14.16
CA ASN A 46 -1.90 -11.88 12.79
C ASN A 46 -2.54 -10.93 11.77
N VAL A 47 -3.84 -10.67 11.87
CA VAL A 47 -4.55 -9.72 11.00
C VAL A 47 -3.99 -8.30 11.14
N LYS A 48 -3.75 -7.84 12.38
CA LYS A 48 -3.15 -6.52 12.65
C LYS A 48 -1.72 -6.43 12.12
N ASN A 49 -0.93 -7.49 12.22
CA ASN A 49 0.41 -7.55 11.66
C ASN A 49 0.38 -7.42 10.13
N SER A 50 -0.46 -8.20 9.45
CA SER A 50 -0.62 -8.09 7.99
C SER A 50 -1.11 -6.70 7.55
N GLN A 51 -2.01 -6.07 8.33
CA GLN A 51 -2.45 -4.70 8.08
C GLN A 51 -1.29 -3.70 8.17
N SER A 52 -0.47 -3.80 9.23
CA SER A 52 0.70 -2.95 9.46
C SER A 52 1.73 -3.09 8.35
N ASP A 53 1.99 -4.32 7.91
CA ASP A 53 2.91 -4.60 6.81
C ASP A 53 2.44 -3.96 5.50
N LEU A 54 1.15 -4.05 5.19
CA LEU A 54 0.58 -3.39 4.00
C LEU A 54 0.64 -1.87 4.10
N LEU A 55 0.41 -1.29 5.27
CA LEU A 55 0.56 0.16 5.48
C LEU A 55 2.01 0.59 5.23
N ARG A 56 2.98 -0.15 5.77
CA ARG A 56 4.41 0.12 5.55
C ARG A 56 4.78 0.03 4.07
N GLN A 57 4.31 -1.00 3.37
CA GLN A 57 4.52 -1.14 1.93
C GLN A 57 3.93 0.03 1.14
N ARG A 58 2.70 0.46 1.48
CA ARG A 58 2.04 1.59 0.82
C ARG A 58 2.83 2.89 1.01
N THR A 59 3.21 3.19 2.25
CA THR A 59 3.99 4.38 2.59
C THR A 59 5.38 4.37 1.96
N ALA A 60 5.99 3.20 1.76
CA ALA A 60 7.25 3.09 1.03
C ALA A 60 7.08 3.26 -0.50
N ALA A 61 5.95 2.82 -1.07
CA ALA A 61 5.68 2.89 -2.50
C ALA A 61 5.21 4.28 -2.97
N GLU A 62 4.46 5.01 -2.13
CA GLU A 62 3.95 6.36 -2.42
C GLU A 62 5.04 7.36 -2.90
N PRO A 63 6.21 7.52 -2.24
CA PRO A 63 7.25 8.43 -2.72
C PRO A 63 7.93 7.93 -4.00
N CYS A 64 8.19 6.63 -4.12
CA CYS A 64 8.78 6.06 -5.33
C CYS A 64 7.90 6.28 -6.56
N LEU A 65 6.57 6.18 -6.38
CA LEU A 65 5.61 6.50 -7.44
C LEU A 65 5.67 7.98 -7.82
N ALA A 66 5.66 8.88 -6.82
CA ALA A 66 5.72 10.32 -7.06
C ALA A 66 7.01 10.75 -7.78
N GLU A 67 8.15 10.15 -7.42
CA GLU A 67 9.43 10.36 -8.10
C GLU A 67 9.37 9.90 -9.56
N ALA A 68 8.88 8.70 -9.81
CA ALA A 68 8.75 8.17 -11.17
C ALA A 68 7.80 9.02 -12.04
N GLU A 69 6.69 9.51 -11.48
CA GLU A 69 5.76 10.42 -12.16
C GLU A 69 6.42 11.77 -12.49
N ALA A 70 7.24 12.31 -11.58
CA ALA A 70 7.99 13.54 -11.81
C ALA A 70 9.05 13.39 -12.91
N GLU A 71 9.77 12.27 -12.91
CA GLU A 71 10.75 11.93 -13.95
C GLU A 71 10.09 11.76 -15.33
N LEU A 72 8.95 11.07 -15.38
CA LEU A 72 8.17 10.91 -16.61
C LEU A 72 7.69 12.27 -17.16
N SER A 73 7.13 13.12 -16.29
CA SER A 73 6.68 14.47 -16.67
C SER A 73 7.84 15.32 -17.22
N LYS A 74 9.01 15.25 -16.59
CA LYS A 74 10.23 15.93 -17.06
C LYS A 74 10.66 15.43 -18.44
N ALA A 75 10.64 14.11 -18.65
CA ALA A 75 11.01 13.51 -19.94
C ALA A 75 10.03 13.93 -21.06
N GLN A 76 8.72 13.89 -20.79
CA GLN A 76 7.68 14.32 -21.74
C GLN A 76 7.82 15.80 -22.14
N LEU A 77 8.20 16.67 -21.20
CA LEU A 77 8.44 18.09 -21.49
C LEU A 77 9.67 18.28 -22.39
N LEU A 78 10.74 17.53 -22.15
CA LEU A 78 11.96 17.55 -22.98
C LEU A 78 11.69 17.05 -24.40
N GLU A 79 10.92 15.97 -24.55
CA GLU A 79 10.51 15.44 -25.85
C GLU A 79 9.65 16.46 -26.62
N SER A 80 8.67 17.08 -25.96
CA SER A 80 7.82 18.13 -26.55
C SER A 80 8.61 19.34 -27.03
N ARG A 81 9.71 19.68 -26.33
CA ARG A 81 10.63 20.77 -26.71
C ARG A 81 11.54 20.35 -27.88
N SER A 82 12.08 19.13 -27.86
CA SER A 82 12.93 18.60 -28.94
C SER A 82 12.16 18.39 -30.24
N GLY A 83 10.90 17.93 -30.19
CA GLY A 83 10.06 17.77 -31.37
C GLY A 83 9.82 19.09 -32.12
N ARG A 84 9.58 20.19 -31.39
CA ARG A 84 9.47 21.54 -32.00
C ARG A 84 10.78 22.07 -32.56
N GLY A 85 11.94 21.59 -32.07
CA GLY A 85 13.25 21.97 -32.57
C GLY A 85 13.71 21.18 -33.80
N HIS A 86 13.19 19.96 -33.99
CA HIS A 86 13.54 19.10 -35.12
C HIS A 86 12.68 19.38 -36.37
N ASP A 87 11.46 19.88 -36.22
CA ASP A 87 10.58 20.21 -37.37
C ASP A 87 10.89 21.55 -38.07
N LEU A 88 11.94 22.29 -37.64
CA LEU A 88 12.31 23.60 -38.21
C LEU A 88 13.56 23.57 -39.13
N GLU A 89 13.97 22.42 -39.66
CA GLU A 89 14.95 22.37 -40.76
C GLU A 89 14.40 21.69 -42.03
N PRO A 90 13.55 22.37 -42.81
CA PRO A 90 13.39 22.07 -44.22
C PRO A 90 14.26 23.04 -45.03
N GLY A 91 15.48 22.62 -45.33
CA GLY A 91 16.10 22.95 -46.61
C GLY A 91 17.33 23.83 -46.57
N ASN A 92 18.51 23.20 -46.51
CA ASN A 92 19.66 23.75 -47.21
C ASN A 92 20.72 22.70 -47.65
N ARG A 93 20.27 21.55 -48.18
CA ARG A 93 21.18 20.52 -48.76
C ARG A 93 21.20 20.47 -50.29
N SER A 94 20.87 21.56 -50.98
CA SER A 94 21.01 21.64 -52.44
C SER A 94 21.59 22.96 -52.92
N ALA A 95 22.92 22.97 -53.05
CA ALA A 95 23.71 23.71 -54.04
C ALA A 95 25.13 23.12 -53.95
N MET A 96 25.55 22.21 -54.84
CA MET A 96 26.13 22.43 -56.17
C MET A 96 27.37 23.35 -56.20
N ILE A 97 28.29 23.04 -57.13
CA ILE A 97 29.55 23.71 -57.53
C ILE A 97 30.79 23.18 -56.79
N GLY A 98 31.81 22.61 -57.43
CA GLY A 98 32.14 22.40 -58.84
C GLY A 98 33.52 21.73 -58.90
#